data_AF-A0A4S4K8I7-F1
#
_entry.id   AF-A0A4S4K8I7-F1
#
_cell.length_a   1.000
_cell.length_b   1.000
_cell.length_c   1.000
_cell.angle_alpha   90.00
_cell.angle_beta   90.00
_cell.angle_gamma   90.00
#
_symmetry.space_group_name_H-M   'P 1'
#
loop_
_entity.id
_entity.type
_entity.pdbx_description
1 polymer ?
#
loop_
_entity_poly.entity_id
_entity_poly.type
_entity_poly.pdbx_seq_one_letter_code
_entity_poly.pdbx_strand_id
1 'polypeptide(L)'
;MLPTFMPVATQAAIKGLTPQQVEALGINLILNNTYHLNLRPGIDILKEAGGAHKFQGWRHNLLTDSGGFQLVSLSKFTEITEEGALFASPFDGKPTMLTPEESISIQHAIGADIIMQLDDVELKKRCGAQSAGWTVA
;
A
#
# COMPACT_ATOMS: atom_id res chain seq x y z
N MET A 1 11.09 20.36 -0.33
CA MET A 1 11.41 20.76 -1.72
C MET A 1 11.30 19.52 -2.57
N LEU A 2 10.54 19.57 -3.67
CA LEU A 2 10.49 18.50 -4.69
C LEU A 2 11.55 18.83 -5.75
N PRO A 3 12.20 17.85 -6.40
CA PRO A 3 11.98 16.41 -6.33
C PRO A 3 12.50 15.78 -5.01
N THR A 4 11.83 14.73 -4.54
CA THR A 4 12.20 14.02 -3.30
C THR A 4 12.35 12.53 -3.57
N PHE A 5 13.34 11.92 -2.94
CA PHE A 5 13.53 10.47 -2.96
C PHE A 5 12.86 9.87 -1.73
N MET A 6 11.99 8.87 -1.95
CA MET A 6 11.25 8.21 -0.87
C MET A 6 11.78 6.79 -0.70
N PRO A 7 12.46 6.48 0.42
CA PRO A 7 12.81 5.10 0.72
C PRO A 7 11.54 4.30 1.05
N VAL A 8 11.53 3.04 0.63
CA VAL A 8 10.40 2.13 0.84
C VAL A 8 10.58 1.37 2.14
N ALA A 9 9.59 1.47 3.01
CA ALA A 9 9.47 0.76 4.27
C ALA A 9 8.39 -0.33 4.14
N THR A 10 8.83 -1.55 3.82
CA THR A 10 7.94 -2.66 3.47
C THR A 10 7.18 -3.22 4.68
N GLN A 11 7.74 -3.18 5.90
CA GLN A 11 7.10 -3.70 7.12
C GLN A 11 7.23 -2.70 8.27
N ALA A 12 6.86 -1.44 8.00
CA ALA A 12 7.10 -0.31 8.91
C ALA A 12 8.59 -0.15 9.28
N ALA A 13 9.49 -0.60 8.39
CA ALA A 13 10.93 -0.55 8.61
C ALA A 13 11.66 -0.44 7.28
N ILE A 14 12.67 0.42 7.25
CA ILE A 14 13.59 0.57 6.11
C ILE A 14 14.73 -0.43 6.32
N LYS A 15 14.93 -1.30 5.35
CA LYS A 15 15.89 -2.41 5.49
C LYS A 15 17.31 -1.87 5.65
N GLY A 16 17.90 -2.10 6.82
CA GLY A 16 19.29 -1.74 7.13
C GLY A 16 19.51 -0.32 7.62
N LEU A 17 18.46 0.48 7.83
CA LEU A 17 18.56 1.85 8.35
C LEU A 17 17.56 2.09 9.49
N THR A 18 17.98 2.85 10.49
CA THR A 18 17.07 3.35 11.53
C THR A 18 16.38 4.63 11.08
N PRO A 19 15.20 4.97 11.63
CA PRO A 19 14.51 6.25 11.35
C PRO A 19 15.43 7.47 11.49
N GLN A 20 16.28 7.49 12.51
CA GLN A 20 17.21 8.59 12.78
C GLN A 20 18.30 8.70 11.71
N GLN A 21 18.77 7.58 11.17
CA GLN A 21 19.73 7.58 10.06
C GLN A 21 19.09 8.13 8.79
N VAL A 22 17.84 7.77 8.52
CA VAL A 22 17.10 8.27 7.34
C VAL A 22 16.82 9.77 7.47
N GLU A 23 16.44 10.23 8.65
CA GLU A 23 16.29 11.65 8.96
C GLU A 23 17.61 12.42 8.80
N ALA A 24 18.73 11.86 9.26
CA ALA A 24 20.06 12.47 9.10
C ALA A 24 20.50 12.61 7.63
N LEU A 25 19.94 11.80 6.71
CA LEU A 25 20.13 11.94 5.26
C LEU A 25 19.28 13.07 4.65
N GLY A 26 18.48 13.77 5.45
CA GLY A 26 17.59 14.85 5.00
C GLY A 26 16.32 14.36 4.32
N ILE A 27 15.96 13.08 4.51
CA ILE A 27 14.72 12.49 3.99
C ILE A 27 13.60 12.78 5.00
N ASN A 28 12.52 13.39 4.51
CA ASN A 28 11.36 13.77 5.32
C ASN A 28 10.05 13.11 4.84
N LEU A 29 10.15 12.13 3.94
CA LEU A 29 9.02 11.41 3.37
C LEU A 29 9.43 9.97 3.08
N ILE A 30 8.65 9.01 3.56
CA ILE A 30 8.86 7.58 3.31
C ILE A 30 7.60 6.96 2.73
N LEU A 31 7.78 5.87 1.98
CA LEU A 31 6.67 5.08 1.44
C LEU A 31 6.49 3.82 2.28
N ASN A 32 5.33 3.68 2.91
CA ASN A 32 4.90 2.47 3.58
C ASN A 32 4.02 1.64 2.66
N ASN A 33 4.26 0.33 2.67
CA ASN A 33 3.43 -0.57 1.90
C ASN A 33 2.21 -1.04 2.71
N THR A 34 1.03 -0.64 2.26
CA THR A 34 -0.26 -0.92 2.90
C THR A 34 -0.55 -2.40 2.99
N TYR A 35 -0.23 -3.14 1.94
CA TYR A 35 -0.47 -4.57 1.87
C TYR A 35 0.30 -5.31 2.97
N HIS A 36 1.62 -5.12 3.04
CA HIS A 36 2.44 -5.78 4.05
C HIS A 36 2.09 -5.34 5.48
N LEU A 37 1.77 -4.07 5.71
CA LEU A 37 1.37 -3.57 7.03
C LEU A 37 0.05 -4.15 7.51
N ASN A 38 -0.91 -4.30 6.60
CA ASN A 38 -2.19 -4.96 6.90
C ASN A 38 -2.01 -6.43 7.28
N LEU A 39 -0.95 -7.07 6.81
CA LEU A 39 -0.70 -8.48 7.03
C LEU A 39 0.18 -8.74 8.26
N ARG A 40 1.28 -8.01 8.37
CA ARG A 40 2.24 -8.09 9.47
C ARG A 40 2.84 -6.71 9.68
N PRO A 41 2.61 -6.05 10.83
CA PRO A 41 2.04 -6.60 12.07
C PRO A 41 0.51 -6.82 12.06
N GLY A 42 -0.23 -6.19 11.15
CA GLY A 42 -1.70 -6.20 11.16
C GLY A 42 -2.27 -4.86 11.62
N ILE A 43 -3.44 -4.49 11.09
CA ILE A 43 -4.08 -3.20 11.38
C ILE A 43 -4.39 -3.03 12.87
N ASP A 44 -4.87 -4.08 13.54
CA ASP A 44 -5.24 -3.99 14.95
C ASP A 44 -4.03 -3.67 15.84
N ILE A 45 -2.89 -4.29 15.57
CA ILE A 45 -1.63 -4.00 16.26
C ILE A 45 -1.16 -2.57 15.96
N LEU A 46 -1.29 -2.11 14.71
CA LEU A 46 -0.95 -0.73 14.35
C LEU A 46 -1.86 0.29 15.06
N LYS A 47 -3.16 0.01 15.18
CA LYS A 47 -4.10 0.84 15.94
C LYS A 47 -3.74 0.89 17.42
N GLU A 48 -3.44 -0.25 18.03
CA GLU A 48 -3.01 -0.33 19.43
C GLU A 48 -1.69 0.42 19.68
N ALA A 49 -0.74 0.33 18.73
CA ALA A 49 0.51 1.09 18.78
C ALA A 49 0.32 2.60 18.55
N GLY A 50 -0.88 3.04 18.15
CA GLY A 50 -1.23 4.43 17.88
C GLY A 50 -0.78 4.93 16.51
N GLY A 51 -0.78 4.05 15.50
CA GLY A 51 -0.47 4.32 14.10
C GLY A 51 0.94 3.93 13.68
N ALA A 52 1.18 3.86 12.37
CA ALA A 52 2.46 3.48 11.79
C ALA A 52 3.60 4.41 12.20
N HIS A 53 3.34 5.72 12.34
CA HIS A 53 4.32 6.69 12.83
C HIS A 53 4.93 6.30 14.16
N LYS A 54 4.09 5.98 15.16
CA LYS A 54 4.56 5.57 16.49
C LYS A 54 5.21 4.20 16.46
N PHE A 55 4.63 3.26 15.72
CA PHE A 55 5.14 1.90 15.59
C PHE A 55 6.56 1.86 15.01
N GLN A 56 6.83 2.66 13.97
CA GLN A 56 8.14 2.72 13.31
C GLN A 56 9.08 3.80 13.87
N GLY A 57 8.61 4.63 14.80
CA GLY A 57 9.35 5.77 15.32
C GLY A 57 9.62 6.89 14.29
N TRP A 58 8.80 6.98 13.23
CA TRP A 58 8.91 8.00 12.18
C TRP A 58 7.98 9.17 12.44
N ARG A 59 8.55 10.38 12.48
CA ARG A 59 7.83 11.62 12.84
C ARG A 59 7.50 12.52 11.65
N HIS A 60 8.07 12.23 10.48
CA HIS A 60 7.83 13.00 9.27
C HIS A 60 6.72 12.36 8.44
N ASN A 61 6.49 12.91 7.25
CA ASN A 61 5.39 12.50 6.40
C ASN A 61 5.51 11.03 5.98
N LEU A 62 4.35 10.38 5.91
CA LEU A 62 4.17 9.00 5.50
C LEU A 62 3.26 8.92 4.28
N LEU A 63 3.78 8.40 3.18
CA LEU A 63 2.99 8.03 2.02
C LEU A 63 2.66 6.55 2.10
N THR A 64 1.42 6.18 1.86
CA THR A 64 1.02 4.78 1.69
C THR A 64 0.62 4.50 0.26
N ASP A 65 1.00 3.35 -0.25
CA ASP A 65 0.46 2.86 -1.53
C ASP A 65 -0.96 2.32 -1.35
N SER A 66 -1.69 2.17 -2.45
CA SER A 66 -3.08 1.68 -2.43
C SER A 66 -3.21 0.20 -2.06
N GLY A 67 -2.10 -0.54 -2.03
CA GLY A 67 -2.05 -1.99 -1.86
C GLY A 67 -2.40 -2.78 -3.13
N GLY A 68 -3.03 -2.16 -4.14
CA GLY A 68 -3.48 -2.81 -5.37
C GLY A 68 -2.34 -3.40 -6.20
N PHE A 69 -1.23 -2.67 -6.33
CA PHE A 69 -0.11 -3.08 -7.19
C PHE A 69 0.50 -4.44 -6.79
N GLN A 70 0.66 -4.70 -5.50
CA GLN A 70 1.22 -5.98 -5.04
C GLN A 70 0.22 -7.13 -5.11
N LEU A 71 -1.07 -6.84 -4.97
CA LEU A 71 -2.15 -7.83 -5.09
C LEU A 71 -2.32 -8.31 -6.53
N VAL A 72 -2.27 -7.38 -7.48
CA VAL A 72 -2.36 -7.66 -8.93
C VAL A 72 -1.12 -8.38 -9.46
N SER A 73 0.08 -8.02 -8.97
CA SER A 73 1.33 -8.64 -9.43
C SER A 73 1.60 -10.03 -8.87
N LEU A 74 1.06 -10.39 -7.70
CA LEU A 74 1.29 -11.68 -7.05
C LEU A 74 0.20 -12.74 -7.34
N SER A 75 -1.02 -12.33 -7.65
CA SER A 75 -2.11 -13.27 -7.90
C SER A 75 -2.25 -13.54 -9.40
N LYS A 76 -1.97 -14.78 -9.84
CA LYS A 76 -2.25 -15.24 -11.22
C LYS A 76 -3.74 -15.17 -11.60
N PHE A 77 -4.60 -14.89 -10.62
CA PHE A 77 -6.04 -14.80 -10.72
C PHE A 77 -6.50 -13.53 -9.98
N THR A 78 -6.36 -12.39 -10.65
CA THR A 78 -7.06 -11.16 -10.27
C THR A 78 -8.19 -10.94 -11.25
N GLU A 79 -9.40 -10.75 -10.74
CA GLU A 79 -10.55 -10.31 -11.52
C GLU A 79 -10.90 -8.88 -11.10
N ILE A 80 -10.88 -7.96 -12.07
CA ILE A 80 -11.20 -6.55 -11.84
C ILE A 80 -12.67 -6.36 -12.19
N THR A 81 -13.45 -5.90 -11.22
CA THR A 81 -14.88 -5.63 -11.36
C THR A 81 -15.15 -4.15 -11.12
N GLU A 82 -16.39 -3.71 -11.30
CA GLU A 82 -16.76 -2.35 -10.94
C GLU A 82 -16.77 -2.10 -9.41
N GLU A 83 -16.80 -3.17 -8.61
CA GLU A 83 -16.79 -3.04 -7.15
C GLU A 83 -15.36 -2.97 -6.59
N GLY A 84 -14.39 -3.51 -7.32
CA GLY A 84 -12.99 -3.57 -6.88
C GLY A 84 -12.22 -4.73 -7.50
N ALA A 85 -11.07 -5.04 -6.91
CA ALA A 85 -10.20 -6.13 -7.33
C ALA A 85 -10.45 -7.39 -6.48
N LEU A 86 -10.93 -8.46 -7.12
CA LEU A 86 -11.07 -9.77 -6.51
C LEU A 86 -9.80 -10.58 -6.75
N PHE A 87 -9.18 -11.09 -5.69
CA PHE A 87 -7.95 -11.88 -5.78
C PHE A 87 -7.95 -13.03 -4.78
N ALA A 88 -7.14 -14.05 -5.05
CA ALA A 88 -6.85 -15.07 -4.06
C ALA A 88 -5.86 -14.53 -3.04
N SER A 89 -6.26 -14.50 -1.76
CA SER A 89 -5.37 -14.17 -0.65
C SER A 89 -4.14 -15.09 -0.68
N PRO A 90 -2.92 -14.55 -0.66
CA PRO A 90 -1.71 -15.38 -0.74
C PRO A 90 -1.42 -16.15 0.56
N PHE A 91 -2.23 -15.97 1.61
CA PHE A 91 -2.09 -16.66 2.90
C PHE A 91 -2.87 -17.96 2.95
N ASP A 92 -4.12 -17.92 2.49
CA ASP A 92 -5.08 -19.03 2.61
C ASP A 92 -5.72 -19.41 1.26
N GLY A 93 -5.38 -18.70 0.19
CA GLY A 93 -5.91 -18.91 -1.15
C GLY A 93 -7.38 -18.49 -1.30
N LYS A 94 -8.00 -17.89 -0.29
CA LYS A 94 -9.42 -17.53 -0.35
C LYS A 94 -9.65 -16.31 -1.22
N PRO A 95 -10.78 -16.27 -1.97
CA PRO A 95 -11.17 -15.08 -2.70
C PRO A 95 -11.41 -13.93 -1.71
N THR A 96 -10.73 -12.82 -1.93
CA THR A 96 -10.79 -11.58 -1.15
C THR A 96 -11.01 -10.43 -2.11
N MET A 97 -11.97 -9.55 -1.78
CA MET A 97 -12.22 -8.32 -2.53
C MET A 97 -11.43 -7.18 -1.89
N LEU A 98 -10.79 -6.34 -2.70
CA LEU A 98 -10.30 -5.03 -2.28
C LEU A 98 -11.05 -3.95 -3.05
N THR A 99 -11.91 -3.24 -2.34
CA THR A 99 -12.64 -2.08 -2.86
C THR A 99 -11.83 -0.78 -2.64
N PRO A 100 -12.09 0.29 -3.41
CA PRO A 100 -11.50 1.61 -3.15
C PRO A 100 -11.73 2.09 -1.71
N GLU A 101 -12.94 1.89 -1.17
CA GLU A 101 -13.32 2.28 0.18
C GLU A 101 -12.52 1.52 1.24
N GLU A 102 -12.31 0.22 1.05
CA GLU A 102 -11.47 -0.58 1.92
C GLU A 102 -10.01 -0.14 1.86
N SER A 103 -9.48 0.14 0.66
CA SER A 103 -8.10 0.64 0.52
C SER A 103 -7.90 1.94 1.30
N ILE A 104 -8.82 2.90 1.18
CA ILE A 104 -8.79 4.17 1.91
C ILE A 104 -8.91 3.94 3.41
N SER A 105 -9.85 3.08 3.85
CA SER A 105 -10.05 2.74 5.27
C SER A 105 -8.79 2.13 5.91
N ILE A 106 -8.12 1.22 5.20
CA ILE A 106 -6.86 0.61 5.66
C ILE A 106 -5.76 1.67 5.78
N GLN A 107 -5.58 2.53 4.78
CA GLN A 107 -4.56 3.59 4.80
C GLN A 107 -4.81 4.61 5.92
N HIS A 108 -6.08 4.96 6.18
CA HIS A 108 -6.45 5.77 7.34
C HIS A 108 -6.13 5.09 8.67
N ALA A 109 -6.38 3.78 8.77
CA ALA A 109 -6.08 3.01 9.98
C ALA A 109 -4.55 2.89 10.24
N ILE A 110 -3.76 2.80 9.17
CA ILE A 110 -2.29 2.86 9.22
C ILE A 110 -1.84 4.25 9.71
N GLY A 111 -2.61 5.29 9.43
CA GLY A 111 -2.30 6.68 9.78
C GLY A 111 -1.37 7.33 8.76
N ALA A 112 -1.65 7.14 7.47
CA ALA A 112 -0.92 7.79 6.40
C ALA A 112 -1.23 9.29 6.29
N ASP A 113 -0.22 10.10 5.94
CA ASP A 113 -0.40 11.53 5.63
C ASP A 113 -0.75 11.74 4.15
N ILE A 114 -0.19 10.91 3.28
CA ILE A 114 -0.44 10.91 1.84
C ILE A 114 -0.97 9.54 1.45
N ILE A 115 -2.25 9.52 1.06
CA ILE A 115 -2.97 8.30 0.71
C ILE A 115 -3.00 8.20 -0.82
N MET A 116 -2.54 7.07 -1.34
CA MET A 116 -2.66 6.75 -2.76
C MET A 116 -4.02 6.10 -3.03
N GLN A 117 -4.72 6.61 -4.04
CA GLN A 117 -5.97 6.00 -4.49
C GLN A 117 -5.70 4.64 -5.14
N LEU A 118 -6.66 3.74 -5.00
CA LEU A 118 -6.62 2.44 -5.68
C LEU A 118 -6.67 2.65 -7.20
N ASP A 119 -5.65 2.15 -7.87
CA ASP A 119 -5.45 2.25 -9.31
C ASP A 119 -5.47 0.86 -9.96
N ASP A 120 -5.98 0.80 -11.19
CA ASP A 120 -5.84 -0.38 -12.04
C ASP A 120 -4.54 -0.25 -12.84
N VAL A 121 -3.71 -1.29 -12.78
CA VAL A 121 -2.54 -1.38 -13.63
C VAL A 121 -2.91 -2.23 -14.83
N GLU A 122 -3.21 -1.54 -15.94
CA GLU A 122 -3.31 -2.18 -17.24
C GLU A 122 -1.94 -2.75 -17.64
N LEU A 123 -1.70 -4.02 -17.28
CA LEU A 123 -0.72 -4.84 -17.97
C LEU A 123 -1.23 -4.95 -19.40
N LYS A 124 -0.56 -4.26 -20.36
CA LYS A 124 -0.88 -4.34 -21.80
C LYS A 124 -1.24 -5.78 -22.16
N LYS A 125 -2.55 -6.04 -22.30
CA LYS A 125 -3.05 -7.34 -22.72
C LYS A 125 -2.41 -7.63 -24.08
N ARG A 126 -1.85 -8.82 -24.27
CA ARG A 126 -1.62 -9.32 -25.63
C ARG A 126 -2.95 -9.16 -26.37
N CYS A 127 -2.89 -8.46 -27.50
CA CYS A 127 -3.99 -8.04 -28.36
C CYS A 127 -5.24 -8.94 -28.25
N GLY A 128 -6.36 -8.42 -27.71
CA GLY A 128 -7.67 -9.04 -27.92
C GLY A 128 -8.66 -9.21 -26.75
N ALA A 129 -8.52 -8.58 -25.58
CA ALA A 129 -9.57 -8.68 -24.55
C ALA A 129 -9.93 -7.32 -23.94
N GLN A 130 -11.23 -6.99 -24.02
CA GLN A 130 -11.87 -5.74 -23.62
C GLN A 130 -11.49 -5.29 -22.19
N SER A 131 -11.38 -3.97 -22.04
CA SER A 131 -11.06 -3.22 -20.84
C SER A 131 -12.28 -3.12 -19.91
N ALA A 132 -12.13 -3.53 -18.65
CA ALA A 132 -12.94 -2.99 -17.57
C ALA A 132 -12.21 -1.72 -17.12
N GLY A 133 -12.79 -0.56 -17.39
CA GLY A 133 -12.10 0.71 -17.27
C GLY A 133 -12.28 1.32 -15.89
N TRP A 134 -11.20 1.42 -15.12
CA TRP A 134 -11.10 2.37 -14.02
C TRP A 134 -10.18 3.52 -14.44
N THR A 135 -10.77 4.55 -15.04
CA THR A 135 -10.10 5.84 -15.28
C THR A 135 -10.43 6.76 -14.11
N VAL A 136 -9.43 7.08 -13.28
CA VAL A 136 -9.56 8.09 -12.23
C VAL A 136 -9.15 9.45 -12.82
N ALA A 137 -10.06 10.42 -12.74
CA ALA A 137 -9.82 11.83 -13.03
C ALA A 137 -9.27 12.57 -11.81
#